data_AF-D0RM47-F1
#
_entry.id   AF-D0RM47-F1
#
_cell.length_a   1.000
_cell.length_b   1.000
_cell.length_c   1.000
_cell.angle_alpha   90.00
_cell.angle_beta   90.00
_cell.angle_gamma   90.00
#
_symmetry.space_group_name_H-M   'P 1'
#
loop_
_entity.id
_entity.type
_entity.pdbx_description
1 polymer ?
#
loop_
_entity_poly.entity_id
_entity_poly.type
_entity_poly.pdbx_seq_one_letter_code
_entity_poly.pdbx_strand_id
1 'polypeptide(L)'
;MKLRSALRGQFILELNELDLEEIQRTFDDDEDDDTEETGHDSSAALGATKKELSGAIRAATIDNFQGEETTGCFLWASPVRSHTKHGLILVGHGELLRAKSPLWQKVLDQLQSDGCYGKGLPLHCQQHPDYQRIAANPSSFALLAPDGGCLRPCGRRLPRCGHACPKLCHVDQPSHRAVYCTQPCPRLQEGCGHVCPGVCGDACGRCEVLVGSIALPCGHTYRNARCFEAKMPSKLKCKAPRMLPCCHRCRGICHGAALCPPCQGICDVFSCEHGSCNHPCSDPCAACTERCSWSCKHSGECSLPCGAPCNRRLCDLRCTKALTCGHQCPSVCGEDCPSREFCHICGDDDVKQRVADVILFQTYGEIDPSEDPVLVLPCCSMVYTMATLDGTLEMSTYYDSNGKPVGPLPRGYIDTPQCPNCKKPIRGLRRYGRVTKRAAIDAAEKNFITHSLRQIKSLQERANAVIETGDLTRDKTLRHDLRMFGAAVARPPCQKAFEACVALLTKARGGQGGGDVTIDLSMLPVPNSKFPYRGFFFHLSAQLSQLSTV
;
A
#
# COMPACT_ATOMS: atom_id res chain seq x y z
N MET A 1 19.18 -52.81 -25.43
CA MET A 1 18.92 -51.36 -25.23
C MET A 1 18.08 -50.97 -24.00
N LYS A 2 17.42 -51.88 -23.24
CA LYS A 2 16.56 -51.47 -22.11
C LYS A 2 17.26 -51.21 -20.75
N LEU A 3 18.47 -51.74 -20.51
CA LEU A 3 19.17 -51.59 -19.22
C LEU A 3 19.90 -50.25 -19.05
N ARG A 4 20.64 -49.80 -20.08
CA ARG A 4 21.36 -48.50 -20.09
C ARG A 4 20.43 -47.31 -19.87
N SER A 5 19.21 -47.38 -20.38
CA SER A 5 18.20 -46.33 -20.18
C SER A 5 17.59 -46.34 -18.78
N ALA A 6 17.59 -47.48 -18.07
CA ALA A 6 17.07 -47.60 -16.71
C ALA A 6 18.09 -47.15 -15.64
N LEU A 7 19.39 -47.33 -15.90
CA LEU A 7 20.50 -46.88 -15.03
C LEU A 7 20.73 -45.36 -15.01
N ARG A 8 20.05 -44.58 -15.89
CA ARG A 8 20.06 -43.11 -15.88
C ARG A 8 19.20 -42.49 -14.76
N GLY A 9 18.50 -43.30 -13.95
CA GLY A 9 17.81 -42.84 -12.75
C GLY A 9 18.80 -42.37 -11.69
N GLN A 10 18.67 -41.13 -11.24
CA GLN A 10 19.66 -40.42 -10.43
C GLN A 10 19.92 -41.05 -9.06
N PHE A 11 21.18 -41.33 -8.74
CA PHE A 11 21.67 -41.60 -7.38
C PHE A 11 22.95 -40.79 -7.12
N ILE A 12 23.25 -40.54 -5.85
CA ILE A 12 24.43 -39.75 -5.41
C ILE A 12 25.49 -40.73 -4.92
N LEU A 13 26.68 -40.68 -5.52
CA LEU A 13 27.89 -41.36 -5.06
C LEU A 13 28.85 -40.31 -4.50
N GLU A 14 29.20 -40.42 -3.22
CA GLU A 14 30.36 -39.75 -2.64
C GLU A 14 31.55 -40.71 -2.73
N LEU A 15 32.56 -40.34 -3.52
CA LEU A 15 33.83 -41.06 -3.64
C LEU A 15 34.83 -40.45 -2.65
N ASN A 16 35.60 -41.28 -1.96
CA ASN A 16 36.66 -40.78 -1.08
C ASN A 16 37.91 -40.39 -1.90
N GLU A 17 38.88 -39.73 -1.26
CA GLU A 17 40.07 -39.20 -1.95
C GLU A 17 40.92 -40.30 -2.63
N LEU A 18 40.94 -41.52 -2.09
CA LEU A 18 41.66 -42.65 -2.69
C LEU A 18 40.92 -43.20 -3.93
N ASP A 19 39.59 -43.21 -3.90
CA ASP A 19 38.76 -43.63 -5.03
C ASP A 19 38.90 -42.66 -6.22
N LEU A 20 39.16 -41.37 -5.94
CA LEU A 20 39.40 -40.35 -6.97
C LEU A 20 40.78 -40.49 -7.62
N GLU A 21 41.81 -40.81 -6.84
CA GLU A 21 43.18 -41.05 -7.35
C GLU A 21 43.26 -42.28 -8.26
N GLU A 22 42.52 -43.35 -7.93
CA GLU A 22 42.50 -44.58 -8.73
C GLU A 22 41.75 -44.38 -10.05
N ILE A 23 40.67 -43.57 -10.05
CA ILE A 23 39.97 -43.17 -11.27
C ILE A 23 40.86 -42.29 -12.15
N GLN A 24 41.58 -41.30 -11.59
CA GLN A 24 42.47 -40.44 -12.38
C GLN A 24 43.57 -41.24 -13.09
N ARG A 25 44.19 -42.22 -12.42
CA ARG A 25 45.21 -43.08 -13.06
C ARG A 25 44.70 -43.91 -14.24
N THR A 26 43.41 -44.21 -14.29
CA THR A 26 42.82 -45.04 -15.37
C THR A 26 42.39 -44.25 -16.61
N PHE A 27 42.32 -42.92 -16.56
CA PHE A 27 41.73 -42.10 -17.64
C PHE A 27 42.68 -41.06 -18.27
N ASP A 28 43.95 -40.99 -17.86
CA ASP A 28 44.93 -40.02 -18.36
C ASP A 28 45.70 -40.46 -19.64
N ASP A 29 45.26 -41.51 -20.35
CA ASP A 29 45.96 -42.02 -21.55
C ASP A 29 45.33 -41.64 -22.92
N ASP A 30 44.31 -40.77 -22.97
CA ASP A 30 43.77 -40.26 -24.24
C ASP A 30 43.63 -38.72 -24.22
N GLU A 31 44.65 -38.01 -24.71
CA GLU A 31 44.58 -36.60 -25.10
C GLU A 31 43.94 -36.48 -26.51
N ASP A 32 42.86 -35.70 -26.65
CA ASP A 32 42.81 -34.55 -27.56
C ASP A 32 41.43 -33.82 -27.58
N ASP A 33 41.58 -32.49 -27.58
CA ASP A 33 40.75 -31.36 -28.08
C ASP A 33 39.21 -31.47 -28.23
N ASP A 34 38.47 -30.57 -27.56
CA ASP A 34 37.81 -29.41 -28.18
C ASP A 34 36.82 -28.71 -27.23
N THR A 35 36.76 -27.39 -27.39
CA THR A 35 36.05 -26.37 -26.59
C THR A 35 34.51 -26.47 -26.57
N GLU A 36 33.86 -26.08 -25.46
CA GLU A 36 32.89 -24.95 -25.42
C GLU A 36 32.30 -24.71 -24.01
N GLU A 37 32.16 -23.43 -23.65
CA GLU A 37 31.66 -22.91 -22.39
C GLU A 37 30.17 -23.20 -22.17
N THR A 38 29.79 -23.62 -20.95
CA THR A 38 28.47 -23.29 -20.40
C THR A 38 28.54 -22.92 -18.91
N GLY A 39 28.09 -21.69 -18.62
CA GLY A 39 27.26 -21.35 -17.46
C GLY A 39 27.83 -21.61 -16.07
N HIS A 40 28.41 -20.56 -15.49
CA HIS A 40 28.55 -20.39 -14.05
C HIS A 40 27.19 -20.62 -13.36
N ASP A 41 27.07 -21.72 -12.61
CA ASP A 41 26.03 -21.84 -11.59
C ASP A 41 26.68 -21.99 -10.21
N SER A 42 26.38 -21.00 -9.38
CA SER A 42 26.99 -20.81 -8.07
C SER A 42 26.42 -21.78 -7.04
N SER A 43 27.11 -22.90 -6.84
CA SER A 43 26.95 -23.80 -5.69
C SER A 43 28.32 -24.13 -5.08
N ALA A 44 29.13 -23.10 -4.84
CA ALA A 44 30.34 -23.21 -4.04
C ALA A 44 29.98 -23.07 -2.55
N ALA A 45 29.34 -24.10 -1.97
CA ALA A 45 29.30 -24.34 -0.53
C ALA A 45 28.69 -25.72 -0.23
N LEU A 46 29.42 -26.80 -0.58
CA LEU A 46 29.39 -28.17 -0.04
C LEU A 46 30.02 -29.06 -1.11
N GLY A 47 31.25 -29.52 -0.90
CA GLY A 47 32.02 -30.35 -1.85
C GLY A 47 31.44 -31.76 -2.04
N ALA A 48 30.30 -31.87 -2.70
CA ALA A 48 29.72 -33.12 -3.17
C ALA A 48 29.51 -33.01 -4.69
N THR A 49 30.39 -33.63 -5.47
CA THR A 49 30.28 -33.71 -6.92
C THR A 49 29.34 -34.85 -7.30
N LYS A 50 28.25 -34.52 -8.01
CA LYS A 50 27.26 -35.49 -8.48
C LYS A 50 27.79 -36.17 -9.75
N LYS A 51 28.46 -37.32 -9.65
CA LYS A 51 28.87 -38.13 -10.81
C LYS A 51 27.77 -39.12 -11.22
N GLU A 52 27.57 -39.30 -12.53
CA GLU A 52 26.68 -40.34 -13.06
C GLU A 52 27.28 -41.75 -12.87
N LEU A 53 26.46 -42.69 -12.40
CA LEU A 53 26.82 -44.11 -12.25
C LEU A 53 27.19 -44.82 -13.56
N SER A 54 26.94 -44.18 -14.71
CA SER A 54 27.31 -44.66 -16.04
C SER A 54 28.82 -44.88 -16.18
N GLY A 55 29.65 -44.15 -15.42
CA GLY A 55 31.11 -44.33 -15.38
C GLY A 55 31.59 -45.43 -14.44
N ALA A 56 30.80 -45.85 -13.44
CA ALA A 56 31.21 -46.82 -12.42
C ALA A 56 30.75 -48.26 -12.70
N ILE A 57 29.70 -48.45 -13.51
CA ILE A 57 29.15 -49.78 -13.85
C ILE A 57 29.20 -49.98 -15.36
N ARG A 58 30.08 -50.88 -15.84
CA ARG A 58 30.15 -51.30 -17.25
C ARG A 58 29.22 -52.50 -17.47
N ALA A 59 28.36 -52.40 -18.47
CA ALA A 59 27.50 -53.51 -18.92
C ALA A 59 27.82 -53.87 -20.37
N ALA A 60 28.19 -55.13 -20.62
CA ALA A 60 28.55 -55.64 -21.94
C ALA A 60 28.07 -57.10 -22.11
N THR A 61 27.99 -57.57 -23.34
CA THR A 61 27.75 -58.99 -23.67
C THR A 61 29.05 -59.78 -23.56
N ILE A 62 28.95 -61.09 -23.29
CA ILE A 62 30.11 -61.97 -23.06
C ILE A 62 31.09 -61.92 -24.24
N ASP A 63 30.58 -61.89 -25.48
CA ASP A 63 31.40 -61.84 -26.69
C ASP A 63 32.21 -60.54 -26.82
N ASN A 64 31.70 -59.44 -26.26
CA ASN A 64 32.38 -58.14 -26.23
C ASN A 64 33.33 -57.98 -25.03
N PHE A 65 33.57 -59.05 -24.26
CA PHE A 65 34.41 -59.07 -23.07
C PHE A 65 35.57 -60.07 -23.17
N GLN A 66 35.72 -60.78 -24.30
CA GLN A 66 36.80 -61.74 -24.52
C GLN A 66 38.08 -61.02 -24.99
N GLY A 67 39.13 -61.03 -24.16
CA GLY A 67 40.46 -60.48 -24.51
C GLY A 67 41.16 -59.71 -23.39
N GLU A 68 40.46 -59.41 -22.29
CA GLU A 68 41.04 -58.76 -21.11
C GLU A 68 41.06 -59.74 -19.93
N GLU A 69 42.25 -60.04 -19.38
CA GLU A 69 42.38 -60.68 -18.06
C GLU A 69 42.07 -59.64 -16.97
N THR A 70 40.83 -59.17 -16.95
CA THR A 70 40.21 -58.70 -15.72
C THR A 70 39.44 -59.87 -15.13
N THR A 71 39.55 -60.10 -13.83
CA THR A 71 38.88 -61.21 -13.15
C THR A 71 37.37 -61.21 -13.40
N GLY A 72 36.93 -61.99 -14.40
CA GLY A 72 35.61 -62.59 -14.51
C GLY A 72 34.42 -61.67 -14.82
N CYS A 73 33.63 -62.09 -15.81
CA CYS A 73 32.46 -61.42 -16.39
C CYS A 73 31.27 -61.22 -15.42
N PHE A 74 31.24 -60.27 -14.47
CA PHE A 74 30.18 -60.25 -13.43
C PHE A 74 29.65 -58.86 -12.99
N LEU A 75 28.35 -58.79 -12.63
CA LEU A 75 27.72 -57.60 -12.01
C LEU A 75 28.47 -57.21 -10.75
N TRP A 76 29.17 -56.07 -10.78
CA TRP A 76 29.85 -55.52 -9.62
C TRP A 76 28.84 -54.79 -8.70
N ALA A 77 28.76 -55.26 -7.45
CA ALA A 77 28.30 -54.47 -6.31
C ALA A 77 29.33 -54.64 -5.18
N SER A 78 29.91 -53.54 -4.71
CA SER A 78 30.89 -53.49 -3.60
C SER A 78 30.18 -53.15 -2.27
N PRO A 79 30.81 -53.28 -1.08
CA PRO A 79 31.50 -54.44 -0.50
C PRO A 79 30.81 -54.91 0.80
N VAL A 80 30.88 -56.20 1.12
CA VAL A 80 30.70 -56.68 2.50
C VAL A 80 32.02 -57.31 2.95
N ARG A 81 32.58 -56.74 4.03
CA ARG A 81 33.87 -57.09 4.65
C ARG A 81 34.03 -58.60 4.89
N SER A 82 34.83 -59.24 4.06
CA SER A 82 35.74 -60.34 4.43
C SER A 82 36.86 -60.39 3.37
N HIS A 83 38.07 -60.82 3.75
CA HIS A 83 39.32 -60.63 3.00
C HIS A 83 39.47 -61.50 1.72
N THR A 84 38.43 -61.64 0.92
CA THR A 84 38.50 -62.18 -0.45
C THR A 84 37.91 -61.16 -1.40
N LYS A 85 38.80 -60.42 -2.08
CA LYS A 85 38.44 -59.46 -3.12
C LYS A 85 37.86 -60.25 -4.31
N HIS A 86 36.65 -59.89 -4.75
CA HIS A 86 35.86 -60.43 -5.87
C HIS A 86 34.74 -61.40 -5.47
N GLY A 87 33.50 -61.03 -5.83
CA GLY A 87 32.30 -61.84 -5.66
C GLY A 87 31.48 -61.85 -6.96
N LEU A 88 30.95 -63.01 -7.31
CA LEU A 88 30.19 -63.24 -8.54
C LEU A 88 28.71 -63.47 -8.19
N ILE A 89 27.82 -62.64 -8.75
CA ILE A 89 26.36 -62.85 -8.69
C ILE A 89 25.84 -63.32 -10.05
N LEU A 90 25.30 -64.54 -10.10
CA LEU A 90 24.63 -65.10 -11.27
C LEU A 90 23.11 -64.89 -11.15
N VAL A 91 22.51 -64.21 -12.12
CA VAL A 91 21.06 -64.00 -12.19
C VAL A 91 20.51 -64.72 -13.41
N GLY A 92 19.67 -65.72 -13.21
CA GLY A 92 19.09 -66.51 -14.30
C GLY A 92 18.03 -67.50 -13.83
N HIS A 93 17.34 -68.11 -14.79
CA HIS A 93 16.39 -69.18 -14.51
C HIS A 93 17.14 -70.51 -14.39
N GLY A 94 17.43 -70.92 -13.15
CA GLY A 94 18.25 -72.10 -12.86
C GLY A 94 17.72 -73.39 -13.51
N GLU A 95 16.41 -73.64 -13.47
CA GLU A 95 15.79 -74.84 -14.06
C GLU A 95 16.02 -74.94 -15.57
N LEU A 96 15.88 -73.81 -16.29
CA LEU A 96 16.12 -73.75 -17.73
C LEU A 96 17.59 -74.00 -18.08
N LEU A 97 18.51 -73.43 -17.29
CA LEU A 97 19.95 -73.61 -17.48
C LEU A 97 20.38 -75.06 -17.23
N ARG A 98 19.85 -75.70 -16.18
CA ARG A 98 20.07 -77.13 -15.91
C ARG A 98 19.62 -78.02 -17.08
N ALA A 99 18.43 -77.76 -17.61
CA ALA A 99 17.85 -78.58 -18.67
C ALA A 99 18.57 -78.45 -20.03
N LYS A 100 19.15 -77.28 -20.32
CA LYS A 100 19.76 -76.98 -21.63
C LYS A 100 21.22 -77.35 -21.74
N SER A 101 21.96 -77.45 -20.63
CA SER A 101 23.39 -77.75 -20.65
C SER A 101 23.84 -78.56 -19.43
N PRO A 102 24.51 -79.71 -19.63
CA PRO A 102 25.05 -80.52 -18.55
C PRO A 102 26.17 -79.82 -17.76
N LEU A 103 26.81 -78.79 -18.33
CA LEU A 103 27.81 -77.98 -17.63
C LEU A 103 27.15 -77.07 -16.59
N TRP A 104 26.08 -76.38 -16.96
CA TRP A 104 25.33 -75.52 -16.04
C TRP A 104 24.64 -76.30 -14.93
N GLN A 105 24.26 -77.55 -15.19
CA GLN A 105 23.76 -78.45 -14.15
C GLN A 105 24.79 -78.66 -13.04
N LYS A 106 26.04 -79.02 -13.38
CA LYS A 106 27.11 -79.20 -12.39
C LYS A 106 27.41 -77.90 -11.62
N VAL A 107 27.44 -76.76 -12.32
CA VAL A 107 27.71 -75.45 -11.69
C VAL A 107 26.61 -75.08 -10.68
N LEU A 108 25.35 -75.24 -11.05
CA LEU A 108 24.23 -74.90 -10.17
C LEU A 108 24.10 -75.86 -8.98
N ASP A 109 24.43 -77.13 -9.17
CA ASP A 109 24.43 -78.12 -8.08
C ASP A 109 25.54 -77.84 -7.06
N GLN A 110 26.72 -77.41 -7.52
CA GLN A 110 27.80 -76.93 -6.64
C GLN A 110 27.38 -75.67 -5.87
N LEU A 111 26.84 -74.65 -6.56
CA LEU A 111 26.36 -73.43 -5.91
C LEU A 111 25.26 -73.70 -4.88
N GLN A 112 24.43 -74.71 -5.12
CA GLN A 112 23.40 -75.12 -4.17
C GLN A 112 23.98 -75.84 -2.94
N SER A 113 25.00 -76.68 -3.12
CA SER A 113 25.72 -77.32 -2.01
C SER A 113 26.42 -76.30 -1.12
N ASP A 114 26.96 -75.23 -1.72
CA ASP A 114 27.68 -74.17 -1.01
C ASP A 114 26.74 -73.14 -0.36
N GLY A 115 25.42 -73.31 -0.49
CA GLY A 115 24.41 -72.40 0.07
C GLY A 115 24.31 -71.05 -0.68
N CYS A 116 24.92 -70.94 -1.85
CA CYS A 116 24.96 -69.73 -2.69
C CYS A 116 23.86 -69.70 -3.76
N TYR A 117 22.86 -70.58 -3.69
CA TYR A 117 21.72 -70.64 -4.60
C TYR A 117 20.41 -70.23 -3.89
N GLY A 118 19.72 -69.21 -4.42
CA GLY A 118 18.51 -68.67 -3.80
C GLY A 118 17.52 -68.04 -4.78
N LYS A 119 16.30 -67.77 -4.31
CA LYS A 119 15.19 -67.19 -5.12
C LYS A 119 15.24 -65.67 -5.27
N GLY A 120 16.26 -65.00 -4.74
CA GLY A 120 16.38 -63.55 -4.75
C GLY A 120 17.64 -63.06 -4.06
N LEU A 121 17.87 -61.75 -4.09
CA LEU A 121 19.04 -61.11 -3.51
C LEU A 121 18.80 -60.78 -2.03
N PRO A 122 19.67 -61.21 -1.11
CA PRO A 122 19.51 -60.91 0.31
C PRO A 122 19.91 -59.45 0.61
N LEU A 123 19.01 -58.72 1.24
CA LEU A 123 19.17 -57.35 1.72
C LEU A 123 19.51 -57.35 3.20
N HIS A 124 20.58 -56.65 3.56
CA HIS A 124 21.06 -56.49 4.93
C HIS A 124 21.21 -55.01 5.25
N CYS A 125 20.67 -54.57 6.40
CA CYS A 125 20.87 -53.21 6.86
C CYS A 125 22.13 -53.10 7.71
N GLN A 126 23.07 -52.23 7.33
CA GLN A 126 24.32 -52.01 8.08
C GLN A 126 24.08 -51.43 9.48
N GLN A 127 22.99 -50.68 9.67
CA GLN A 127 22.64 -50.06 10.96
C GLN A 127 21.76 -50.96 11.84
N HIS A 128 21.06 -51.93 11.24
CA HIS A 128 20.13 -52.82 11.92
C HIS A 128 20.40 -54.26 11.46
N PRO A 129 21.36 -54.97 12.08
CA PRO A 129 21.78 -56.31 11.66
C PRO A 129 20.67 -57.37 11.71
N ASP A 130 19.65 -57.12 12.53
CA ASP A 130 18.43 -57.92 12.66
C ASP A 130 17.51 -57.82 11.43
N TYR A 131 17.71 -56.80 10.59
CA TYR A 131 16.93 -56.61 9.36
C TYR A 131 17.56 -57.37 8.19
N GLN A 132 17.06 -58.59 7.96
CA GLN A 132 17.41 -59.44 6.82
C GLN A 132 16.16 -59.75 5.99
N ARG A 133 16.19 -59.44 4.69
CA ARG A 133 15.08 -59.70 3.75
C ARG A 133 15.63 -60.24 2.44
N ILE A 134 14.80 -60.92 1.65
CA ILE A 134 15.18 -61.39 0.31
C ILE A 134 14.34 -60.63 -0.72
N ALA A 135 15.00 -59.89 -1.60
CA ALA A 135 14.37 -59.22 -2.73
C ALA A 135 14.30 -60.17 -3.92
N ALA A 136 13.12 -60.75 -4.15
CA ALA A 136 12.89 -61.70 -5.24
C ALA A 136 12.70 -61.02 -6.61
N ASN A 137 12.28 -59.75 -6.63
CA ASN A 137 12.04 -58.98 -7.84
C ASN A 137 12.49 -57.52 -7.70
N PRO A 138 12.69 -56.77 -8.81
CA PRO A 138 13.16 -55.38 -8.76
C PRO A 138 12.27 -54.44 -7.93
N SER A 139 10.95 -54.62 -7.97
CA SER A 139 10.00 -53.80 -7.19
C SER A 139 10.16 -54.01 -5.68
N SER A 140 10.66 -55.17 -5.26
CA SER A 140 10.91 -55.48 -3.85
C SER A 140 11.95 -54.56 -3.22
N PHE A 141 12.91 -54.03 -4.01
CA PHE A 141 13.92 -53.11 -3.48
C PHE A 141 13.29 -51.79 -3.02
N ALA A 142 12.40 -51.20 -3.82
CA ALA A 142 11.69 -49.98 -3.45
C ALA A 142 10.75 -50.17 -2.23
N LEU A 143 10.23 -51.39 -2.03
CA LEU A 143 9.34 -51.70 -0.90
C LEU A 143 10.07 -52.06 0.38
N LEU A 144 11.23 -52.72 0.28
CA LEU A 144 11.98 -53.24 1.43
C LEU A 144 13.11 -52.31 1.87
N ALA A 145 13.67 -51.53 0.95
CA ALA A 145 14.76 -50.59 1.20
C ALA A 145 14.62 -49.30 0.36
N PRO A 146 13.52 -48.54 0.52
CA PRO A 146 13.23 -47.35 -0.29
C PRO A 146 14.33 -46.28 -0.24
N ASP A 147 14.89 -46.04 0.95
CA ASP A 147 15.97 -45.06 1.17
C ASP A 147 17.36 -45.72 1.27
N GLY A 148 17.51 -46.97 0.79
CA GLY A 148 18.79 -47.72 0.79
C GLY A 148 19.20 -48.36 2.13
N GLY A 149 18.41 -48.18 3.19
CA GLY A 149 18.53 -48.92 4.45
C GLY A 149 17.28 -49.75 4.75
N CYS A 150 16.89 -49.87 6.03
CA CYS A 150 15.69 -50.62 6.43
C CYS A 150 14.44 -49.73 6.55
N LEU A 151 13.29 -50.35 6.84
CA LEU A 151 12.01 -49.64 6.98
C LEU A 151 11.79 -48.91 8.31
N ARG A 152 12.79 -48.89 9.20
CA ARG A 152 12.70 -48.12 10.45
C ARG A 152 12.94 -46.63 10.17
N PRO A 153 12.31 -45.70 10.91
CA PRO A 153 12.63 -44.28 10.79
C PRO A 153 14.11 -44.02 11.11
N CYS A 154 14.74 -43.06 10.43
CA CYS A 154 16.16 -42.77 10.64
C CYS A 154 16.46 -42.32 12.08
N GLY A 155 15.54 -41.57 12.71
CA GLY A 155 15.64 -41.16 14.11
C GLY A 155 16.68 -40.07 14.42
N ARG A 156 17.54 -39.69 13.47
CA ARG A 156 18.49 -38.58 13.65
C ARG A 156 17.83 -37.22 13.49
N ARG A 157 18.40 -36.20 14.14
CA ARG A 157 18.02 -34.79 13.98
C ARG A 157 18.90 -34.10 12.94
N LEU A 158 18.28 -33.27 12.11
CA LEU A 158 18.95 -32.48 11.10
C LEU A 158 19.82 -31.41 11.77
N PRO A 159 21.13 -31.34 11.47
CA PRO A 159 22.05 -30.44 12.17
C PRO A 159 21.75 -28.95 11.94
N ARG A 160 21.11 -28.58 10.81
CA ARG A 160 20.80 -27.18 10.47
C ARG A 160 19.61 -26.61 11.25
N CYS A 161 18.65 -27.44 11.68
CA CYS A 161 17.39 -26.96 12.25
C CYS A 161 16.87 -27.75 13.45
N GLY A 162 17.50 -28.88 13.80
CA GLY A 162 17.11 -29.72 14.92
C GLY A 162 15.85 -30.57 14.70
N HIS A 163 15.14 -30.42 13.59
CA HIS A 163 13.99 -31.27 13.22
C HIS A 163 14.42 -32.72 12.97
N ALA A 164 13.50 -33.67 13.18
CA ALA A 164 13.74 -35.08 12.87
C ALA A 164 13.92 -35.29 11.36
N CYS A 165 14.84 -36.17 10.97
CA CYS A 165 15.01 -36.58 9.58
C CYS A 165 13.69 -37.18 9.05
N PRO A 166 13.15 -36.70 7.92
CA PRO A 166 11.90 -37.21 7.37
C PRO A 166 12.05 -38.57 6.65
N LYS A 167 13.28 -39.03 6.40
CA LYS A 167 13.57 -40.31 5.71
C LYS A 167 13.53 -41.52 6.66
N LEU A 168 13.39 -42.71 6.07
CA LEU A 168 13.64 -43.98 6.75
C LEU A 168 15.14 -44.21 6.92
N CYS A 169 15.55 -45.30 7.55
CA CYS A 169 16.94 -45.66 7.75
C CYS A 169 17.66 -45.66 6.39
N HIS A 170 18.69 -44.84 6.29
CA HIS A 170 19.38 -44.54 5.05
C HIS A 170 20.89 -44.43 5.31
N VAL A 171 21.70 -44.81 4.31
CA VAL A 171 23.17 -44.89 4.42
C VAL A 171 23.86 -43.91 3.46
N ASP A 172 23.13 -43.44 2.45
CA ASP A 172 23.56 -42.47 1.43
C ASP A 172 24.02 -41.12 2.00
N GLN A 173 23.53 -40.72 3.19
CA GLN A 173 23.77 -39.40 3.77
C GLN A 173 24.01 -39.47 5.29
N PRO A 174 25.18 -39.95 5.74
CA PRO A 174 25.47 -40.12 7.18
C PRO A 174 25.43 -38.80 7.94
N SER A 175 25.89 -37.71 7.31
CA SER A 175 25.99 -36.38 7.91
C SER A 175 24.65 -35.63 8.04
N HIS A 176 23.61 -36.07 7.32
CA HIS A 176 22.29 -35.43 7.28
C HIS A 176 22.29 -33.94 6.88
N ARG A 177 23.41 -33.42 6.34
CA ARG A 177 23.56 -31.99 6.01
C ARG A 177 22.79 -31.57 4.76
N ALA A 178 22.56 -32.49 3.84
CA ALA A 178 21.84 -32.29 2.58
C ALA A 178 20.38 -32.76 2.61
N VAL A 179 19.88 -33.23 3.77
CA VAL A 179 18.49 -33.66 3.88
C VAL A 179 17.58 -32.44 4.00
N TYR A 180 16.64 -32.31 3.06
CA TYR A 180 15.69 -31.21 3.00
C TYR A 180 14.61 -31.33 4.09
N CYS A 181 14.37 -30.24 4.82
CA CYS A 181 13.43 -30.20 5.93
C CYS A 181 12.07 -29.61 5.49
N THR A 182 11.00 -30.38 5.64
CA THR A 182 9.63 -29.97 5.27
C THR A 182 8.80 -29.45 6.45
N GLN A 183 9.37 -29.41 7.66
CA GLN A 183 8.67 -28.91 8.85
C GLN A 183 8.48 -27.38 8.81
N PRO A 184 7.48 -26.82 9.52
CA PRO A 184 7.29 -25.38 9.64
C PRO A 184 8.56 -24.67 10.10
N CYS A 185 8.86 -23.52 9.53
CA CYS A 185 10.07 -22.77 9.86
C CYS A 185 9.95 -22.11 11.24
N PRO A 186 10.81 -22.43 12.22
CA PRO A 186 10.75 -21.81 13.56
C PRO A 186 11.42 -20.43 13.60
N ARG A 187 12.00 -19.96 12.49
CA ARG A 187 12.77 -18.71 12.44
C ARG A 187 11.86 -17.48 12.49
N LEU A 188 12.30 -16.47 13.23
CA LEU A 188 11.68 -15.14 13.25
C LEU A 188 12.25 -14.27 12.13
N GLN A 189 11.38 -13.47 11.52
CA GLN A 189 11.72 -12.54 10.45
C GLN A 189 12.46 -11.32 11.00
N GLU A 190 13.64 -11.04 10.43
CA GLU A 190 14.51 -9.95 10.86
C GLU A 190 13.81 -8.57 10.78
N GLY A 191 13.95 -7.78 11.83
CA GLY A 191 13.38 -6.44 11.95
C GLY A 191 11.85 -6.36 12.06
N CYS A 192 11.14 -7.47 12.27
CA CYS A 192 9.72 -7.43 12.66
C CYS A 192 9.31 -8.49 13.69
N GLY A 193 10.14 -9.53 13.89
CA GLY A 193 9.92 -10.53 14.92
C GLY A 193 8.77 -11.50 14.65
N HIS A 194 8.14 -11.46 13.47
CA HIS A 194 7.08 -12.38 13.09
C HIS A 194 7.63 -13.76 12.74
N VAL A 195 6.91 -14.84 13.11
CA VAL A 195 7.26 -16.22 12.73
C VAL A 195 7.18 -16.38 11.22
N CYS A 196 8.18 -17.03 10.62
CA CYS A 196 8.19 -17.30 9.19
C CYS A 196 7.07 -18.28 8.79
N PRO A 197 6.20 -17.93 7.82
CA PRO A 197 5.12 -18.82 7.39
C PRO A 197 5.59 -19.96 6.46
N GLY A 198 6.86 -19.98 6.06
CA GLY A 198 7.42 -20.96 5.14
C GLY A 198 7.87 -22.26 5.80
N VAL A 199 8.44 -23.16 4.99
CA VAL A 199 9.07 -24.41 5.45
C VAL A 199 10.53 -24.18 5.84
N CYS A 200 11.03 -25.01 6.75
CA CYS A 200 12.36 -24.83 7.33
C CYS A 200 13.50 -25.03 6.31
N GLY A 201 13.31 -25.88 5.31
CA GLY A 201 14.31 -26.17 4.28
C GLY A 201 14.57 -25.02 3.31
N ASP A 202 13.64 -24.07 3.19
CA ASP A 202 13.75 -22.93 2.27
C ASP A 202 14.38 -21.70 2.93
N ALA A 203 14.90 -20.77 2.14
CA ALA A 203 15.29 -19.46 2.64
C ALA A 203 14.06 -18.66 3.10
N CYS A 204 14.15 -17.98 4.26
CA CYS A 204 13.08 -17.11 4.71
C CYS A 204 12.90 -15.94 3.73
N GLY A 205 11.75 -15.85 3.08
CA GLY A 205 11.37 -14.71 2.25
C GLY A 205 10.92 -13.51 3.08
N ARG A 206 10.42 -12.47 2.39
CA ARG A 206 9.84 -11.27 3.03
C ARG A 206 8.64 -11.60 3.92
N CYS A 207 8.45 -10.81 4.98
CA CYS A 207 7.35 -11.02 5.92
C CYS A 207 6.00 -10.56 5.35
N GLU A 208 5.10 -11.52 5.09
CA GLU A 208 3.76 -11.29 4.51
C GLU A 208 2.63 -11.14 5.54
N VAL A 209 2.96 -11.14 6.84
CA VAL A 209 1.97 -10.95 7.92
C VAL A 209 1.26 -9.61 7.74
N LEU A 210 -0.07 -9.63 7.85
CA LEU A 210 -0.90 -8.44 7.78
C LEU A 210 -0.77 -7.63 9.07
N VAL A 211 -0.38 -6.36 8.96
CA VAL A 211 -0.23 -5.43 10.10
C VAL A 211 -1.37 -4.41 10.19
N GLY A 212 -2.47 -4.65 9.44
CA GLY A 212 -3.66 -3.83 9.47
C GLY A 212 -3.57 -2.60 8.56
N SER A 213 -4.03 -1.45 9.06
CA SER A 213 -4.13 -0.21 8.28
C SER A 213 -2.96 0.73 8.56
N ILE A 214 -2.37 1.30 7.52
CA ILE A 214 -1.27 2.28 7.62
C ILE A 214 -1.66 3.60 6.94
N ALA A 215 -1.07 4.70 7.39
CA ALA A 215 -1.20 6.00 6.74
C ALA A 215 -0.16 6.14 5.62
N LEU A 216 -0.62 6.48 4.42
CA LEU A 216 0.27 6.82 3.30
C LEU A 216 0.73 8.29 3.42
N PRO A 217 1.86 8.67 2.79
CA PRO A 217 2.33 10.07 2.78
C PRO A 217 1.30 11.07 2.25
N CYS A 218 0.35 10.62 1.43
CA CYS A 218 -0.75 11.43 0.93
C CYS A 218 -1.92 11.58 1.91
N GLY A 219 -1.77 11.15 3.17
CA GLY A 219 -2.77 11.22 4.23
C GLY A 219 -3.88 10.17 4.16
N HIS A 220 -3.92 9.35 3.10
CA HIS A 220 -4.93 8.30 2.95
C HIS A 220 -4.56 7.01 3.69
N THR A 221 -5.57 6.32 4.20
CA THR A 221 -5.40 5.02 4.86
C THR A 221 -5.32 3.88 3.84
N TYR A 222 -4.24 3.10 3.90
CA TYR A 222 -4.09 1.84 3.15
C TYR A 222 -4.44 0.66 4.07
N ARG A 223 -5.47 -0.11 3.71
CA ARG A 223 -5.95 -1.24 4.52
C ARG A 223 -5.20 -2.53 4.16
N ASN A 224 -5.03 -3.40 5.16
CA ASN A 224 -4.43 -4.73 5.01
C ASN A 224 -3.01 -4.69 4.43
N ALA A 225 -2.18 -3.77 4.93
CA ALA A 225 -0.77 -3.72 4.57
C ALA A 225 -0.06 -4.98 5.09
N ARG A 226 0.77 -5.58 4.25
CA ARG A 226 1.74 -6.58 4.70
C ARG A 226 2.87 -5.91 5.46
N CYS A 227 3.52 -6.63 6.38
CA CYS A 227 4.60 -6.09 7.20
C CYS A 227 5.72 -5.47 6.36
N PHE A 228 6.11 -6.11 5.24
CA PHE A 228 7.11 -5.53 4.33
C PHE A 228 6.63 -4.26 3.61
N GLU A 229 5.33 -4.14 3.33
CA GLU A 229 4.72 -2.96 2.69
C GLU A 229 4.67 -1.78 3.67
N ALA A 230 4.36 -2.05 4.93
CA ALA A 230 4.33 -1.05 6.00
C ALA A 230 5.69 -0.42 6.28
N LYS A 231 6.79 -1.13 6.01
CA LYS A 231 8.16 -0.58 6.08
C LYS A 231 8.46 0.43 4.97
N MET A 232 7.69 0.44 3.87
CA MET A 232 7.89 1.35 2.73
C MET A 232 6.57 1.98 2.24
N PRO A 233 5.89 2.82 3.05
CA PRO A 233 4.59 3.38 2.68
C PRO A 233 4.62 4.21 1.39
N SER A 234 5.73 4.89 1.11
CA SER A 234 5.90 5.76 -0.06
C SER A 234 5.90 5.03 -1.41
N LYS A 235 6.17 3.71 -1.42
CA LYS A 235 6.13 2.90 -2.65
C LYS A 235 4.73 2.36 -2.96
N LEU A 236 3.78 2.50 -2.04
CA LEU A 236 2.43 1.98 -2.21
C LEU A 236 1.58 2.91 -3.07
N LYS A 237 0.91 2.32 -4.06
CA LYS A 237 -0.02 3.04 -4.91
C LYS A 237 -1.31 3.32 -4.14
N CYS A 238 -1.57 4.58 -3.87
CA CYS A 238 -2.82 5.02 -3.26
C CYS A 238 -3.99 4.78 -4.24
N LYS A 239 -4.91 3.89 -3.88
CA LYS A 239 -6.15 3.63 -4.64
C LYS A 239 -7.32 4.51 -4.20
N ALA A 240 -7.10 5.39 -3.23
CA ALA A 240 -8.13 6.28 -2.75
C ALA A 240 -8.54 7.28 -3.86
N PRO A 241 -9.81 7.73 -3.84
CA PRO A 241 -10.24 8.89 -4.64
C PRO A 241 -9.31 10.08 -4.42
N ARG A 242 -9.05 10.86 -5.47
CA ARG A 242 -8.35 12.13 -5.30
C ARG A 242 -9.32 13.17 -4.72
N MET A 243 -8.95 13.77 -3.60
CA MET A 243 -9.63 14.95 -3.06
C MET A 243 -9.08 16.21 -3.74
N LEU A 244 -9.96 17.05 -4.25
CA LEU A 244 -9.59 18.34 -4.84
C LEU A 244 -9.37 19.39 -3.74
N PRO A 245 -8.67 20.50 -4.02
CA PRO A 245 -8.51 21.61 -3.07
C PRO A 245 -9.86 22.19 -2.58
N CYS A 246 -10.91 22.09 -3.40
CA CYS A 246 -12.28 22.44 -3.01
C CYS A 246 -12.96 21.38 -2.12
N CYS A 247 -12.22 20.39 -1.62
CA CYS A 247 -12.72 19.28 -0.80
C CYS A 247 -13.79 18.40 -1.46
N HIS A 248 -13.99 18.51 -2.78
CA HIS A 248 -14.80 17.58 -3.56
C HIS A 248 -13.99 16.36 -4.03
N ARG A 249 -14.69 15.23 -4.10
CA ARG A 249 -14.15 13.96 -4.58
C ARG A 249 -14.03 13.99 -6.11
N CYS A 250 -12.82 13.92 -6.64
CA CYS A 250 -12.60 13.68 -8.07
C CYS A 250 -12.81 12.19 -8.38
N ARG A 251 -13.25 11.87 -9.61
CA ARG A 251 -13.35 10.49 -10.10
C ARG A 251 -11.98 9.84 -10.33
N GLY A 252 -10.91 10.63 -10.42
CA GLY A 252 -9.55 10.15 -10.54
C GLY A 252 -8.98 9.58 -9.24
N ILE A 253 -7.94 8.75 -9.36
CA ILE A 253 -7.20 8.20 -8.22
C ILE A 253 -6.12 9.16 -7.72
N CYS A 254 -5.84 9.11 -6.42
CA CYS A 254 -4.72 9.85 -5.82
C CYS A 254 -3.40 9.51 -6.55
N HIS A 255 -2.62 10.53 -6.91
CA HIS A 255 -1.39 10.39 -7.74
C HIS A 255 -1.52 9.70 -9.12
N GLY A 256 -2.73 9.58 -9.69
CA GLY A 256 -2.90 9.18 -11.09
C GLY A 256 -2.24 10.14 -12.08
N ALA A 257 -1.75 9.62 -13.22
CA ALA A 257 -1.02 10.39 -14.23
C ALA A 257 -1.85 11.53 -14.87
N ALA A 258 -3.17 11.35 -14.99
CA ALA A 258 -4.07 12.37 -15.51
C ALA A 258 -4.34 13.47 -14.46
N LEU A 259 -4.27 14.73 -14.90
CA LEU A 259 -4.76 15.87 -14.14
C LEU A 259 -6.29 15.74 -13.95
N CYS A 260 -6.81 16.13 -12.79
CA CYS A 260 -8.26 16.14 -12.60
C CYS A 260 -8.88 17.27 -13.44
N PRO A 261 -10.01 17.01 -14.12
CA PRO A 261 -10.78 18.06 -14.79
C PRO A 261 -11.33 19.07 -13.76
N PRO A 262 -11.82 20.24 -14.22
CA PRO A 262 -12.51 21.20 -13.37
C PRO A 262 -13.62 20.52 -12.55
N CYS A 263 -13.73 20.87 -11.27
CA CYS A 263 -14.70 20.26 -10.38
C CYS A 263 -16.15 20.55 -10.83
N GLN A 264 -16.89 19.49 -11.18
CA GLN A 264 -18.31 19.55 -11.54
C GLN A 264 -19.26 19.23 -10.37
N GLY A 265 -18.72 19.09 -9.15
CA GLY A 265 -19.56 18.97 -7.96
C GLY A 265 -20.35 20.25 -7.70
N ILE A 266 -21.50 20.16 -7.05
CA ILE A 266 -22.28 21.32 -6.63
C ILE A 266 -21.44 22.11 -5.64
N CYS A 267 -21.23 23.40 -5.91
CA CYS A 267 -20.40 24.26 -5.07
C CYS A 267 -20.97 24.39 -3.64
N ASP A 268 -20.17 24.09 -2.63
CA ASP A 268 -20.53 24.21 -1.22
C ASP A 268 -19.71 25.29 -0.49
N VAL A 269 -18.96 26.12 -1.23
CA VAL A 269 -18.06 27.13 -0.68
C VAL A 269 -18.83 28.13 0.18
N PHE A 270 -19.94 28.64 -0.33
CA PHE A 270 -20.86 29.52 0.40
C PHE A 270 -22.21 28.83 0.57
N SER A 271 -22.51 28.52 1.83
CA SER A 271 -23.81 28.03 2.27
C SER A 271 -24.15 28.72 3.59
N CYS A 272 -25.26 29.45 3.59
CA CYS A 272 -25.78 30.16 4.75
C CYS A 272 -27.31 30.11 4.74
N GLU A 273 -27.96 30.60 5.78
CA GLU A 273 -29.42 30.63 5.89
C GLU A 273 -30.10 31.48 4.80
N HIS A 274 -29.38 32.43 4.19
CA HIS A 274 -29.89 33.24 3.07
C HIS A 274 -29.88 32.51 1.73
N GLY A 275 -29.14 31.40 1.64
CA GLY A 275 -29.01 30.64 0.41
C GLY A 275 -27.69 29.88 0.31
N SER A 276 -27.69 28.93 -0.62
CA SER A 276 -26.54 28.11 -0.97
C SER A 276 -26.22 28.25 -2.45
N CYS A 277 -24.93 28.10 -2.76
CA CYS A 277 -24.46 28.08 -4.13
C CYS A 277 -24.87 26.77 -4.82
N ASN A 278 -25.40 26.85 -6.05
CA ASN A 278 -25.88 25.67 -6.78
C ASN A 278 -25.19 25.44 -8.15
N HIS A 279 -24.20 26.27 -8.50
CA HIS A 279 -23.43 26.10 -9.74
C HIS A 279 -22.27 25.09 -9.55
N PRO A 280 -21.64 24.62 -10.64
CA PRO A 280 -20.43 23.82 -10.56
C PRO A 280 -19.35 24.49 -9.70
N CYS A 281 -18.67 23.73 -8.86
CA CYS A 281 -17.66 24.24 -7.93
C CYS A 281 -16.49 24.96 -8.63
N SER A 282 -16.19 24.60 -9.88
CA SER A 282 -15.18 25.29 -10.69
C SER A 282 -15.58 26.69 -11.16
N ASP A 283 -16.85 27.05 -11.03
CA ASP A 283 -17.36 28.33 -11.51
C ASP A 283 -17.22 29.41 -10.44
N PRO A 284 -17.10 30.69 -10.85
CA PRO A 284 -16.97 31.79 -9.91
C PRO A 284 -18.18 31.92 -8.99
N CYS A 285 -17.96 31.87 -7.67
CA CYS A 285 -19.00 32.12 -6.65
C CYS A 285 -18.75 33.44 -5.91
N ALA A 286 -19.83 34.09 -5.49
CA ALA A 286 -19.79 35.32 -4.70
C ALA A 286 -20.14 35.05 -3.22
N ALA A 287 -19.48 35.77 -2.32
CA ALA A 287 -19.81 35.77 -0.91
C ALA A 287 -21.16 36.48 -0.66
N CYS A 288 -21.94 35.98 0.29
CA CYS A 288 -23.23 36.56 0.68
C CYS A 288 -23.06 37.99 1.25
N THR A 289 -23.86 38.93 0.77
CA THR A 289 -23.85 40.34 1.21
C THR A 289 -24.97 40.71 2.17
N GLU A 290 -25.87 39.77 2.48
CA GLU A 290 -26.96 39.95 3.46
C GLU A 290 -26.42 40.15 4.89
N ARG A 291 -27.26 40.62 5.80
CA ARG A 291 -26.86 40.85 7.21
C ARG A 291 -26.55 39.53 7.90
N CYS A 292 -25.44 39.46 8.63
CA CYS A 292 -25.10 38.26 9.41
C CYS A 292 -26.05 38.10 10.61
N SER A 293 -26.66 36.92 10.78
CA SER A 293 -27.55 36.64 11.92
C SER A 293 -26.84 36.28 13.23
N TRP A 294 -25.49 36.18 13.24
CA TRP A 294 -24.75 35.81 14.43
C TRP A 294 -24.91 36.88 15.53
N SER A 295 -25.65 36.52 16.57
CA SER A 295 -26.00 37.41 17.68
C SER A 295 -26.22 36.62 18.97
N CYS A 296 -25.88 37.23 20.10
CA CYS A 296 -26.21 36.71 21.43
C CYS A 296 -26.19 37.90 22.41
N LYS A 297 -27.02 37.83 23.47
CA LYS A 297 -27.20 38.91 24.46
C LYS A 297 -25.89 39.36 25.14
N HIS A 298 -24.89 38.48 25.22
CA HIS A 298 -23.62 38.74 25.88
C HIS A 298 -22.61 39.53 25.05
N SER A 299 -22.63 39.39 23.71
CA SER A 299 -21.63 40.03 22.83
C SER A 299 -22.24 40.76 21.62
N GLY A 300 -23.54 41.06 21.67
CA GLY A 300 -24.25 41.81 20.64
C GLY A 300 -24.43 41.05 19.33
N GLU A 301 -24.63 41.79 18.24
CA GLU A 301 -24.81 41.29 16.86
C GLU A 301 -23.56 41.54 15.99
N CYS A 302 -23.37 40.70 14.98
CA CYS A 302 -22.33 40.89 13.98
C CYS A 302 -22.68 42.05 13.02
N SER A 303 -21.79 43.02 12.88
CA SER A 303 -22.01 44.21 12.04
C SER A 303 -21.62 44.01 10.57
N LEU A 304 -20.98 42.88 10.23
CA LEU A 304 -20.49 42.59 8.88
C LEU A 304 -21.47 41.75 8.05
N PRO A 305 -21.33 41.78 6.71
CA PRO A 305 -22.09 40.92 5.81
C PRO A 305 -21.90 39.43 6.13
N CYS A 306 -22.90 38.60 5.84
CA CYS A 306 -22.93 37.19 6.19
C CYS A 306 -21.77 36.40 5.57
N GLY A 307 -21.35 36.72 4.34
CA GLY A 307 -20.21 36.08 3.68
C GLY A 307 -18.84 36.58 4.15
N ALA A 308 -18.76 37.66 4.92
CA ALA A 308 -17.50 38.22 5.40
C ALA A 308 -17.05 37.56 6.72
N PRO A 309 -15.73 37.45 6.97
CA PRO A 309 -15.23 36.95 8.25
C PRO A 309 -15.72 37.80 9.41
N CYS A 310 -16.38 37.17 10.36
CA CYS A 310 -17.03 37.87 11.46
C CYS A 310 -16.02 38.62 12.34
N ASN A 311 -16.40 39.82 12.78
CA ASN A 311 -15.59 40.70 13.65
C ASN A 311 -16.23 40.91 15.03
N ARG A 312 -17.12 40.00 15.43
CA ARG A 312 -17.78 40.01 16.75
C ARG A 312 -16.90 39.30 17.78
N ARG A 313 -16.97 39.75 19.04
CA ARG A 313 -16.34 39.07 20.19
C ARG A 313 -16.93 37.67 20.37
N LEU A 314 -16.11 36.71 20.78
CA LEU A 314 -16.57 35.36 21.13
C LEU A 314 -17.53 35.38 22.34
N CYS A 315 -18.30 34.30 22.46
CA CYS A 315 -19.09 34.00 23.64
C CYS A 315 -18.84 32.53 23.98
N ASP A 316 -18.32 32.28 25.17
CA ASP A 316 -17.94 30.93 25.62
C ASP A 316 -18.98 30.33 26.57
N LEU A 317 -20.03 31.10 26.88
CA LEU A 317 -21.10 30.66 27.77
C LEU A 317 -21.97 29.61 27.09
N ARG A 318 -22.33 28.57 27.84
CA ARG A 318 -23.38 27.62 27.46
C ARG A 318 -24.70 28.35 27.18
N CYS A 319 -25.39 27.92 26.14
CA CYS A 319 -26.70 28.44 25.78
C CYS A 319 -27.71 28.17 26.92
N THR A 320 -28.48 29.20 27.30
CA THR A 320 -29.50 29.12 28.35
C THR A 320 -30.88 28.72 27.84
N LYS A 321 -31.04 28.54 26.52
CA LYS A 321 -32.31 28.09 25.93
C LYS A 321 -32.57 26.63 26.29
N ALA A 322 -33.84 26.30 26.52
CA ALA A 322 -34.27 24.91 26.64
C ALA A 322 -34.51 24.30 25.25
N LEU A 323 -34.11 23.03 25.08
CA LEU A 323 -34.48 22.22 23.92
C LEU A 323 -35.96 21.83 24.02
N THR A 324 -36.50 21.20 22.97
CA THR A 324 -37.89 20.72 22.95
C THR A 324 -38.22 19.68 24.02
N CYS A 325 -37.21 19.00 24.59
CA CYS A 325 -37.35 18.09 25.72
C CYS A 325 -37.36 18.78 27.10
N GLY A 326 -37.24 20.11 27.16
CA GLY A 326 -37.22 20.89 28.40
C GLY A 326 -35.85 21.05 29.06
N HIS A 327 -34.85 20.27 28.64
CA HIS A 327 -33.48 20.38 29.16
C HIS A 327 -32.70 21.54 28.53
N GLN A 328 -31.73 22.09 29.27
CA GLN A 328 -30.86 23.16 28.78
C GLN A 328 -30.01 22.71 27.58
N CYS A 329 -29.95 23.55 26.55
CA CYS A 329 -29.13 23.35 25.36
C CYS A 329 -27.66 23.07 25.75
N PRO A 330 -27.03 22.00 25.22
CA PRO A 330 -25.64 21.68 25.55
C PRO A 330 -24.63 22.50 24.75
N SER A 331 -25.09 23.34 23.81
CA SER A 331 -24.24 24.10 22.89
C SER A 331 -23.90 25.51 23.39
N VAL A 332 -22.97 26.16 22.70
CA VAL A 332 -22.48 27.52 22.98
C VAL A 332 -23.55 28.58 22.64
N CYS A 333 -23.60 29.69 23.39
CA CYS A 333 -24.51 30.80 23.08
C CYS A 333 -24.24 31.42 21.71
N GLY A 334 -25.32 31.69 20.98
CA GLY A 334 -25.25 32.33 19.67
C GLY A 334 -25.17 31.36 18.49
N GLU A 335 -25.07 30.05 18.77
CA GLU A 335 -25.29 28.98 17.80
C GLU A 335 -26.77 28.59 17.71
N ASP A 336 -27.10 27.90 16.63
CA ASP A 336 -28.39 27.24 16.48
C ASP A 336 -28.48 26.06 17.45
N CYS A 337 -29.57 25.97 18.20
CA CYS A 337 -29.74 24.91 19.19
C CYS A 337 -29.96 23.57 18.46
N PRO A 338 -29.23 22.50 18.84
CA PRO A 338 -29.38 21.21 18.20
C PRO A 338 -30.74 20.57 18.52
N SER A 339 -31.11 19.55 17.76
CA SER A 339 -32.30 18.73 18.00
C SER A 339 -32.23 17.96 19.32
N ARG A 340 -33.38 17.41 19.75
CA ARG A 340 -33.53 16.65 21.01
C ARG A 340 -32.57 15.45 21.11
N GLU A 341 -32.20 14.83 20.00
CA GLU A 341 -31.28 13.68 19.95
C GLU A 341 -29.89 14.00 20.53
N PHE A 342 -29.46 15.27 20.46
CA PHE A 342 -28.19 15.74 21.01
C PHE A 342 -28.31 16.23 22.46
N CYS A 343 -29.46 16.05 23.12
CA CYS A 343 -29.59 16.45 24.51
C CYS A 343 -28.64 15.63 25.39
N HIS A 344 -27.82 16.28 26.20
CA HIS A 344 -26.89 15.58 27.08
C HIS A 344 -27.60 14.69 28.13
N ILE A 345 -28.79 15.09 28.60
CA ILE A 345 -29.53 14.37 29.64
C ILE A 345 -30.32 13.21 29.03
N CYS A 346 -31.18 13.47 28.03
CA CYS A 346 -32.13 12.50 27.50
C CYS A 346 -32.00 12.27 25.97
N GLY A 347 -30.90 12.67 25.39
CA GLY A 347 -30.57 12.38 23.99
C GLY A 347 -30.16 10.93 23.80
N ASP A 348 -29.89 10.57 22.56
CA ASP A 348 -29.66 9.19 22.16
C ASP A 348 -28.33 8.66 22.71
N ASP A 349 -28.33 7.44 23.23
CA ASP A 349 -27.13 6.82 23.81
C ASP A 349 -26.01 6.65 22.77
N ASP A 350 -26.37 6.39 21.51
CA ASP A 350 -25.44 6.34 20.37
C ASP A 350 -24.71 7.67 20.14
N VAL A 351 -25.35 8.80 20.47
CA VAL A 351 -24.73 10.13 20.39
C VAL A 351 -23.80 10.34 21.57
N LYS A 352 -24.21 9.90 22.78
CA LYS A 352 -23.40 9.99 24.01
C LYS A 352 -22.12 9.18 23.94
N GLN A 353 -22.12 8.05 23.24
CA GLN A 353 -20.92 7.22 23.05
C GLN A 353 -19.90 7.79 22.05
N ARG A 354 -20.24 8.86 21.30
CA ARG A 354 -19.30 9.47 20.35
C ARG A 354 -18.17 10.16 21.09
N VAL A 355 -16.94 9.94 20.63
CA VAL A 355 -15.76 10.66 21.13
C VAL A 355 -15.90 12.13 20.77
N ALA A 356 -16.10 12.97 21.79
CA ALA A 356 -16.33 14.40 21.64
C ALA A 356 -15.14 15.25 22.06
N ASP A 357 -14.30 14.75 22.98
CA ASP A 357 -12.99 15.32 23.24
C ASP A 357 -11.92 14.43 22.59
N VAL A 358 -11.25 14.93 21.55
CA VAL A 358 -10.20 14.18 20.85
C VAL A 358 -8.82 14.35 21.49
N ILE A 359 -8.69 15.26 22.45
CA ILE A 359 -7.45 15.52 23.20
C ILE A 359 -7.40 14.55 24.39
N LEU A 360 -8.49 14.44 25.13
CA LEU A 360 -8.63 13.59 26.32
C LEU A 360 -9.29 12.24 26.03
N PHE A 361 -9.72 12.00 24.78
CA PHE A 361 -10.41 10.79 24.33
C PHE A 361 -11.70 10.48 25.12
N GLN A 362 -12.41 11.53 25.56
CA GLN A 362 -13.66 11.39 26.31
C GLN A 362 -14.87 11.33 25.37
N THR A 363 -15.86 10.53 25.79
CA THR A 363 -17.13 10.44 25.10
C THR A 363 -18.06 11.59 25.47
N TYR A 364 -19.03 11.91 24.62
CA TYR A 364 -19.99 12.98 24.89
C TYR A 364 -20.80 12.77 26.19
N GLY A 365 -21.06 11.52 26.58
CA GLY A 365 -21.77 11.20 27.82
C GLY A 365 -20.96 11.45 29.09
N GLU A 366 -19.62 11.51 29.00
CA GLU A 366 -18.72 11.73 30.14
C GLU A 366 -18.40 13.21 30.38
N ILE A 367 -18.69 14.07 29.41
CA ILE A 367 -18.40 15.51 29.44
C ILE A 367 -19.54 16.25 30.12
N ASP A 368 -19.25 17.19 31.02
CA ASP A 368 -20.24 18.16 31.51
C ASP A 368 -20.32 19.37 30.57
N PRO A 369 -21.43 19.56 29.81
CA PRO A 369 -21.57 20.70 28.90
C PRO A 369 -21.64 22.05 29.60
N SER A 370 -21.78 22.08 30.94
CA SER A 370 -21.77 23.29 31.76
C SER A 370 -20.36 23.84 31.92
N GLU A 371 -19.35 22.97 31.93
CA GLU A 371 -17.93 23.32 32.02
C GLU A 371 -17.34 23.50 30.61
N ASP A 372 -17.59 22.55 29.69
CA ASP A 372 -17.14 22.63 28.30
C ASP A 372 -18.32 22.39 27.33
N PRO A 373 -18.99 23.47 26.87
CA PRO A 373 -20.11 23.36 25.95
C PRO A 373 -19.69 22.70 24.63
N VAL A 374 -20.63 22.02 23.98
CA VAL A 374 -20.33 21.22 22.77
C VAL A 374 -20.88 21.84 21.51
N LEU A 375 -20.27 21.55 20.37
CA LEU A 375 -20.74 21.97 19.05
C LEU A 375 -21.01 20.74 18.19
N VAL A 376 -22.14 20.78 17.48
CA VAL A 376 -22.55 19.70 16.59
C VAL A 376 -22.17 20.07 15.16
N LEU A 377 -21.33 19.26 14.52
CA LEU A 377 -20.93 19.47 13.13
C LEU A 377 -22.02 18.96 12.16
N PRO A 378 -22.64 19.83 11.33
CA PRO A 378 -23.74 19.43 10.44
C PRO A 378 -23.34 18.39 9.39
N CYS A 379 -22.05 18.28 9.07
CA CYS A 379 -21.54 17.46 7.98
C CYS A 379 -21.60 15.93 8.25
N CYS A 380 -21.60 15.53 9.53
CA CYS A 380 -21.62 14.14 9.97
C CYS A 380 -22.29 13.93 11.34
N SER A 381 -22.95 14.95 11.89
CA SER A 381 -23.61 14.93 13.20
C SER A 381 -22.69 14.55 14.37
N MET A 382 -21.37 14.71 14.21
CA MET A 382 -20.43 14.52 15.33
C MET A 382 -20.55 15.68 16.31
N VAL A 383 -20.45 15.34 17.59
CA VAL A 383 -20.40 16.29 18.71
C VAL A 383 -18.94 16.46 19.10
N TYR A 384 -18.49 17.69 19.28
CA TYR A 384 -17.15 18.00 19.77
C TYR A 384 -17.21 19.03 20.87
N THR A 385 -16.29 18.95 21.84
CA THR A 385 -16.12 20.03 22.82
C THR A 385 -15.68 21.33 22.16
N MET A 386 -16.01 22.45 22.78
CA MET A 386 -15.55 23.76 22.31
C MET A 386 -14.03 23.82 22.34
N ALA A 387 -13.38 23.28 23.38
CA ALA A 387 -11.93 23.21 23.45
C ALA A 387 -11.29 22.43 22.28
N THR A 388 -11.87 21.28 21.91
CA THR A 388 -11.40 20.47 20.78
C THR A 388 -11.45 21.25 19.47
N LEU A 389 -12.58 21.90 19.17
CA LEU A 389 -12.73 22.64 17.92
C LEU A 389 -11.94 23.96 17.94
N ASP A 390 -11.85 24.65 19.06
CA ASP A 390 -11.04 25.85 19.18
C ASP A 390 -9.56 25.56 18.92
N GLY A 391 -9.05 24.43 19.43
CA GLY A 391 -7.71 23.95 19.11
C GLY A 391 -7.56 23.53 17.65
N THR A 392 -8.52 22.77 17.12
CA THR A 392 -8.49 22.28 15.72
C THR A 392 -8.53 23.42 14.70
N LEU A 393 -9.25 24.51 14.98
CA LEU A 393 -9.38 25.68 14.11
C LEU A 393 -8.43 26.84 14.48
N GLU A 394 -7.49 26.59 15.40
CA GLU A 394 -6.48 27.56 15.86
C GLU A 394 -7.08 28.92 16.25
N MET A 395 -8.12 28.90 17.08
CA MET A 395 -8.87 30.12 17.41
C MET A 395 -8.01 31.22 18.05
N SER A 396 -6.94 30.86 18.75
CA SER A 396 -5.95 31.78 19.33
C SER A 396 -5.18 32.60 18.28
N THR A 397 -5.13 32.14 17.02
CA THR A 397 -4.54 32.91 15.90
C THR A 397 -5.43 34.09 15.49
N TYR A 398 -6.74 33.99 15.75
CA TYR A 398 -7.73 34.96 15.31
C TYR A 398 -8.34 35.77 16.47
N TYR A 399 -8.21 35.31 17.70
CA TYR A 399 -8.82 35.94 18.87
C TYR A 399 -7.82 36.00 20.03
N ASP A 400 -7.91 37.06 20.83
CA ASP A 400 -7.11 37.19 22.04
C ASP A 400 -7.74 36.40 23.19
N SER A 401 -7.07 36.38 24.34
CA SER A 401 -7.56 35.72 25.55
C SER A 401 -8.89 36.28 26.06
N ASN A 402 -9.30 37.48 25.64
CA ASN A 402 -10.59 38.07 25.98
C ASN A 402 -11.67 37.75 24.94
N GLY A 403 -11.36 36.94 23.92
CA GLY A 403 -12.25 36.61 22.82
C GLY A 403 -12.47 37.76 21.85
N LYS A 404 -11.63 38.80 21.87
CA LYS A 404 -11.70 39.92 20.93
C LYS A 404 -10.94 39.55 19.64
N PRO A 405 -11.50 39.86 18.46
CA PRO A 405 -10.81 39.70 17.19
C PRO A 405 -9.41 40.34 17.20
N VAL A 406 -8.36 39.54 16.99
CA VAL A 406 -6.97 40.02 16.84
C VAL A 406 -6.74 40.44 15.40
N GLY A 407 -6.09 41.59 15.23
CA GLY A 407 -5.31 42.01 14.05
C GLY A 407 -5.94 41.84 12.65
N PRO A 408 -5.14 42.12 11.61
CA PRO A 408 -5.45 41.66 10.26
C PRO A 408 -5.47 40.14 10.20
N LEU A 409 -6.30 39.56 9.33
CA LEU A 409 -6.23 38.12 9.08
C LEU A 409 -4.86 37.73 8.50
N PRO A 410 -4.40 36.48 8.69
CA PRO A 410 -3.13 36.01 8.13
C PRO A 410 -2.97 36.36 6.65
N ARG A 411 -1.76 36.80 6.26
CA ARG A 411 -1.44 37.09 4.86
C ARG A 411 -1.39 35.78 4.06
N GLY A 412 -1.90 35.81 2.84
CA GLY A 412 -1.95 34.66 1.95
C GLY A 412 -3.31 33.94 1.97
N TYR A 413 -3.35 32.78 1.31
CA TYR A 413 -4.56 31.96 1.26
C TYR A 413 -4.56 30.95 2.41
N ILE A 414 -5.68 30.84 3.10
CA ILE A 414 -5.90 29.85 4.16
C ILE A 414 -6.61 28.63 3.58
N ASP A 415 -6.22 27.44 4.03
CA ASP A 415 -6.90 26.21 3.64
C ASP A 415 -8.25 26.08 4.35
N THR A 416 -9.18 25.35 3.72
CA THR A 416 -10.52 25.15 4.28
C THR A 416 -10.45 24.24 5.51
N PRO A 417 -10.90 24.68 6.69
CA PRO A 417 -10.95 23.83 7.87
C PRO A 417 -11.83 22.60 7.63
N GLN A 418 -11.34 21.43 8.02
CA GLN A 418 -11.99 20.14 7.77
C GLN A 418 -12.43 19.47 9.07
N CYS A 419 -13.57 18.79 9.02
CA CYS A 419 -14.08 18.00 10.14
C CYS A 419 -13.06 16.91 10.54
N PRO A 420 -12.72 16.76 11.84
CA PRO A 420 -11.77 15.74 12.29
C PRO A 420 -12.17 14.33 11.88
N ASN A 421 -13.47 14.01 11.94
CA ASN A 421 -14.04 12.71 11.59
C ASN A 421 -14.16 12.47 10.08
N CYS A 422 -14.94 13.29 9.37
CA CYS A 422 -15.30 12.99 7.97
C CYS A 422 -14.50 13.76 6.91
N LYS A 423 -13.60 14.68 7.32
CA LYS A 423 -12.79 15.54 6.46
C LYS A 423 -13.57 16.48 5.51
N LYS A 424 -14.90 16.55 5.62
CA LYS A 424 -15.70 17.57 4.92
C LYS A 424 -15.39 18.96 5.47
N PRO A 425 -15.51 20.03 4.66
CA PRO A 425 -15.40 21.41 5.12
C PRO A 425 -16.28 21.70 6.34
N ILE A 426 -15.73 22.39 7.34
CA ILE A 426 -16.50 22.91 8.47
C ILE A 426 -17.25 24.16 7.99
N ARG A 427 -18.58 24.09 8.06
CA ARG A 427 -19.53 25.14 7.67
C ARG A 427 -20.70 25.15 8.66
N GLY A 428 -21.42 26.27 8.72
CA GLY A 428 -22.65 26.40 9.52
C GLY A 428 -22.46 26.76 11.00
N LEU A 429 -21.24 26.67 11.53
CA LEU A 429 -20.94 27.12 12.90
C LEU A 429 -20.56 28.59 12.91
N ARG A 430 -21.29 29.40 13.70
CA ARG A 430 -21.21 30.87 13.67
C ARG A 430 -19.97 31.39 14.41
N ARG A 431 -19.59 30.77 15.53
CA ARG A 431 -18.37 31.01 16.33
C ARG A 431 -17.11 31.00 15.47
N TYR A 432 -17.00 29.99 14.61
CA TYR A 432 -15.88 29.82 13.69
C TYR A 432 -16.03 30.60 12.39
N GLY A 433 -17.03 31.48 12.29
CA GLY A 433 -17.34 32.25 11.09
C GLY A 433 -16.16 33.09 10.60
N ARG A 434 -15.27 33.55 11.48
CA ARG A 434 -14.09 34.33 11.09
C ARG A 434 -13.12 33.50 10.23
N VAL A 435 -12.68 32.34 10.70
CA VAL A 435 -11.76 31.47 9.96
C VAL A 435 -12.44 30.76 8.78
N THR A 436 -13.64 30.23 8.97
CA THR A 436 -14.35 29.45 7.94
C THR A 436 -14.78 30.30 6.75
N LYS A 437 -15.28 31.53 6.98
CA LYS A 437 -15.65 32.45 5.89
C LYS A 437 -14.43 33.03 5.20
N ARG A 438 -13.30 33.22 5.90
CA ARG A 438 -12.04 33.62 5.28
C ARG A 438 -11.58 32.54 4.30
N ALA A 439 -11.54 31.29 4.76
CA ALA A 439 -11.16 30.17 3.91
C ALA A 439 -12.14 29.98 2.73
N ALA A 440 -13.43 30.27 2.92
CA ALA A 440 -14.41 30.25 1.83
C ALA A 440 -14.12 31.32 0.76
N ILE A 441 -13.80 32.55 1.16
CA ILE A 441 -13.38 33.62 0.23
C ILE A 441 -12.10 33.24 -0.50
N ASP A 442 -11.10 32.73 0.21
CA ASP A 442 -9.84 32.28 -0.37
C ASP A 442 -10.04 31.14 -1.38
N ALA A 443 -10.94 30.20 -1.08
CA ALA A 443 -11.31 29.13 -2.02
C ALA A 443 -12.03 29.68 -3.26
N ALA A 444 -12.97 30.61 -3.07
CA ALA A 444 -13.69 31.27 -4.16
C ALA A 444 -12.74 32.07 -5.07
N GLU A 445 -11.76 32.76 -4.49
CA GLU A 445 -10.75 33.52 -5.23
C GLU A 445 -9.80 32.61 -6.01
N LYS A 446 -9.30 31.52 -5.41
CA LYS A 446 -8.52 30.50 -6.12
C LYS A 446 -9.30 29.90 -7.30
N ASN A 447 -10.59 29.62 -7.10
CA ASN A 447 -11.47 29.13 -8.17
C ASN A 447 -11.64 30.17 -9.27
N PHE A 448 -11.88 31.44 -8.92
CA PHE A 448 -12.00 32.53 -9.88
C PHE A 448 -10.72 32.73 -10.70
N ILE A 449 -9.55 32.69 -10.05
CA ILE A 449 -8.25 32.80 -10.74
C ILE A 449 -8.09 31.65 -11.72
N THR A 450 -8.33 30.42 -11.27
CA THR A 450 -8.20 29.21 -12.10
C THR A 450 -9.18 29.23 -13.27
N HIS A 451 -10.43 29.63 -13.03
CA HIS A 451 -11.46 29.77 -14.06
C HIS A 451 -11.05 30.83 -15.11
N SER A 452 -10.63 32.00 -14.64
CA SER A 452 -10.21 33.11 -15.50
C SER A 452 -8.96 32.78 -16.32
N LEU A 453 -8.01 32.03 -15.75
CA LEU A 453 -6.83 31.54 -16.48
C LEU A 453 -7.19 30.58 -17.62
N ARG A 454 -8.23 29.75 -17.46
CA ARG A 454 -8.73 28.90 -18.56
C ARG A 454 -9.42 29.73 -19.63
N GLN A 455 -10.26 30.69 -19.22
CA GLN A 455 -10.95 31.58 -20.15
C GLN A 455 -9.96 32.44 -20.95
N ILE A 456 -8.96 33.05 -20.31
CA ILE A 456 -7.97 33.87 -21.01
C ILE A 456 -7.11 33.06 -21.98
N LYS A 457 -6.75 31.82 -21.62
CA LYS A 457 -6.04 30.92 -22.52
C LYS A 457 -6.87 30.60 -23.78
N SER A 458 -8.15 30.27 -23.59
CA SER A 458 -9.08 30.03 -24.70
C SER A 458 -9.28 31.26 -25.58
N LEU A 459 -9.43 32.45 -24.97
CA LEU A 459 -9.53 33.72 -25.71
C LEU A 459 -8.25 34.05 -26.47
N GLN A 460 -7.07 33.77 -25.89
CA GLN A 460 -5.78 33.96 -26.56
C GLN A 460 -5.65 33.04 -27.79
N GLU A 461 -6.00 31.77 -27.67
CA GLU A 461 -5.98 30.82 -28.79
C GLU A 461 -6.90 31.27 -29.94
N ARG A 462 -8.12 31.71 -29.60
CA ARG A 462 -9.07 32.26 -30.57
C ARG A 462 -8.55 33.55 -31.23
N ALA A 463 -7.95 34.45 -30.45
CA ALA A 463 -7.40 35.69 -30.98
C ALA A 463 -6.20 35.43 -31.89
N ASN A 464 -5.30 34.52 -31.53
CA ASN A 464 -4.17 34.14 -32.38
C ASN A 464 -4.65 33.57 -33.72
N ALA A 465 -5.67 32.71 -33.72
CA ALA A 465 -6.24 32.16 -34.96
C ALA A 465 -6.85 33.24 -35.88
N VAL A 466 -7.48 34.27 -35.30
CA VAL A 466 -8.00 35.42 -36.05
C VAL A 466 -6.86 36.29 -36.60
N ILE A 467 -5.80 36.52 -35.81
CA ILE A 467 -4.61 37.28 -36.24
C ILE A 467 -3.89 36.57 -37.39
N GLU A 468 -3.68 35.26 -37.30
CA GLU A 468 -3.04 34.46 -38.35
C GLU A 468 -3.80 34.51 -39.69
N THR A 469 -5.12 34.64 -39.63
CA THR A 469 -5.98 34.64 -40.82
C THR A 469 -6.32 36.04 -41.33
N GLY A 470 -6.10 37.09 -40.51
CA GLY A 470 -6.44 38.48 -40.82
C GLY A 470 -7.95 38.75 -40.90
N ASP A 471 -8.81 37.80 -40.53
CA ASP A 471 -10.26 37.89 -40.73
C ASP A 471 -11.05 37.70 -39.42
N LEU A 472 -11.49 38.83 -38.85
CA LEU A 472 -12.32 38.90 -37.65
C LEU A 472 -13.74 38.32 -37.85
N THR A 473 -14.20 38.10 -39.08
CA THR A 473 -15.55 37.56 -39.33
C THR A 473 -15.65 36.07 -38.99
N ARG A 474 -14.51 35.37 -38.89
CA ARG A 474 -14.43 33.94 -38.51
C ARG A 474 -14.83 33.68 -37.07
N ASP A 475 -14.68 34.66 -36.18
CA ASP A 475 -15.15 34.60 -34.79
C ASP A 475 -15.83 35.91 -34.38
N LYS A 476 -17.12 36.02 -34.75
CA LYS A 476 -17.95 37.20 -34.44
C LYS A 476 -18.16 37.43 -32.93
N THR A 477 -17.93 36.40 -32.11
CA THR A 477 -18.19 36.45 -30.66
C THR A 477 -16.97 36.90 -29.85
N LEU A 478 -15.76 36.80 -30.39
CA LEU A 478 -14.50 37.07 -29.67
C LEU A 478 -14.47 38.43 -28.97
N ARG A 479 -14.91 39.50 -29.64
CA ARG A 479 -14.95 40.85 -29.04
C ARG A 479 -15.99 40.99 -27.93
N HIS A 480 -17.09 40.26 -28.01
CA HIS A 480 -18.09 40.26 -26.95
C HIS A 480 -17.55 39.50 -25.73
N ASP A 481 -17.02 38.29 -25.94
CA ASP A 481 -16.48 37.45 -24.88
C ASP A 481 -15.30 38.11 -24.16
N LEU A 482 -14.41 38.77 -24.91
CA LEU A 482 -13.31 39.53 -24.34
C LEU A 482 -13.80 40.69 -23.46
N ARG A 483 -14.82 41.44 -23.90
CA ARG A 483 -15.43 42.51 -23.09
C ARG A 483 -16.08 41.96 -21.82
N MET A 484 -16.82 40.85 -21.92
CA MET A 484 -17.44 40.19 -20.77
C MET A 484 -16.39 39.68 -19.78
N PHE A 485 -15.31 39.08 -20.28
CA PHE A 485 -14.16 38.66 -19.46
C PHE A 485 -13.52 39.86 -18.75
N GLY A 486 -13.28 40.96 -19.49
CA GLY A 486 -12.75 42.22 -18.95
C GLY A 486 -13.58 42.78 -17.79
N ALA A 487 -14.91 42.80 -17.95
CA ALA A 487 -15.83 43.22 -16.90
C ALA A 487 -15.76 42.30 -15.66
N ALA A 488 -15.71 40.98 -15.86
CA ALA A 488 -15.63 39.99 -14.79
C ALA A 488 -14.32 40.09 -13.98
N VAL A 489 -13.16 40.18 -14.65
CA VAL A 489 -11.86 40.36 -13.97
C VAL A 489 -11.70 41.74 -13.37
N ALA A 490 -12.46 42.72 -13.84
CA ALA A 490 -12.42 44.05 -13.28
C ALA A 490 -13.09 44.16 -11.91
N ARG A 491 -14.14 43.37 -11.68
CA ARG A 491 -14.86 43.30 -10.42
C ARG A 491 -15.13 41.83 -10.07
N PRO A 492 -14.15 41.13 -9.47
CA PRO A 492 -14.29 39.72 -9.12
C PRO A 492 -15.49 39.46 -8.20
N PRO A 493 -16.03 38.24 -8.16
CA PRO A 493 -17.26 37.95 -7.42
C PRO A 493 -17.24 38.36 -5.94
N CYS A 494 -16.12 38.14 -5.25
CA CYS A 494 -15.96 38.50 -3.83
C CYS A 494 -15.65 39.98 -3.59
N GLN A 495 -15.39 40.78 -4.64
CA GLN A 495 -15.13 42.21 -4.52
C GLN A 495 -16.34 42.96 -3.96
N LYS A 496 -17.57 42.50 -4.26
CA LYS A 496 -18.80 43.09 -3.69
C LYS A 496 -18.86 42.97 -2.17
N ALA A 497 -18.39 41.86 -1.61
CA ALA A 497 -18.35 41.67 -0.16
C ALA A 497 -17.30 42.58 0.49
N PHE A 498 -16.14 42.76 -0.16
CA PHE A 498 -15.13 43.74 0.27
C PHE A 498 -15.72 45.16 0.32
N GLU A 499 -16.35 45.60 -0.77
CA GLU A 499 -16.99 46.93 -0.87
C GLU A 499 -18.08 47.13 0.18
N ALA A 500 -18.92 46.11 0.42
CA ALA A 500 -19.95 46.14 1.45
C ALA A 500 -19.36 46.26 2.88
N CYS A 501 -18.27 45.53 3.17
CA CYS A 501 -17.56 45.67 4.44
C CYS A 501 -17.00 47.07 4.65
N VAL A 502 -16.36 47.64 3.62
CA VAL A 502 -15.83 49.01 3.67
C VAL A 502 -16.96 49.99 3.97
N ALA A 503 -18.06 49.94 3.22
CA ALA A 503 -19.19 50.85 3.40
C ALA A 503 -19.78 50.80 4.83
N LEU A 504 -19.99 49.59 5.38
CA LEU A 504 -20.52 49.41 6.73
C LEU A 504 -19.58 49.95 7.81
N LEU A 505 -18.28 49.72 7.68
CA LEU A 505 -17.29 50.20 8.63
C LEU A 505 -17.08 51.72 8.52
N THR A 506 -17.24 52.32 7.33
CA THR A 506 -17.16 53.78 7.13
C THR A 506 -18.32 54.45 7.83
N LYS A 507 -19.53 53.90 7.64
CA LYS A 507 -20.75 54.39 8.29
C LYS A 507 -20.66 54.28 9.82
N ALA A 508 -20.09 53.20 10.36
CA ALA A 508 -19.91 53.03 11.79
C ALA A 508 -18.99 54.08 12.43
N ARG A 509 -18.09 54.70 11.65
CA ARG A 509 -17.22 55.81 12.09
C ARG A 509 -17.82 57.20 11.84
N GLY A 510 -19.09 57.29 11.43
CA GLY A 510 -19.79 58.56 11.21
C GLY A 510 -19.62 59.17 9.81
N GLY A 511 -18.99 58.46 8.87
CA GLY A 511 -18.86 58.94 7.48
C GLY A 511 -20.17 58.80 6.69
N GLN A 512 -20.44 59.74 5.79
CA GLN A 512 -21.64 59.72 4.91
C GLN A 512 -21.43 58.89 3.62
N GLY A 513 -20.24 58.30 3.46
CA GLY A 513 -19.84 57.54 2.27
C GLY A 513 -19.21 58.44 1.21
N GLY A 514 -18.09 58.02 0.61
CA GLY A 514 -17.38 58.82 -0.41
C GLY A 514 -15.98 59.33 -0.03
N GLY A 515 -15.32 58.77 0.99
CA GLY A 515 -13.93 59.09 1.32
C GLY A 515 -13.72 60.00 2.54
N ASP A 516 -14.80 60.44 3.19
CA ASP A 516 -14.74 61.36 4.35
C ASP A 516 -14.07 60.78 5.60
N VAL A 517 -13.95 59.45 5.69
CA VAL A 517 -13.29 58.75 6.81
C VAL A 517 -12.36 57.68 6.27
N THR A 518 -11.07 57.80 6.61
CA THR A 518 -10.05 56.80 6.28
C THR A 518 -10.22 55.54 7.13
N ILE A 519 -10.43 54.41 6.45
CA ILE A 519 -10.38 53.08 7.06
C ILE A 519 -9.04 52.47 6.73
N ASP A 520 -8.40 51.90 7.74
CA ASP A 520 -7.23 51.05 7.53
C ASP A 520 -7.66 49.77 6.82
N LEU A 521 -7.42 49.72 5.51
CA LEU A 521 -7.76 48.58 4.65
C LEU A 521 -7.03 47.30 5.08
N SER A 522 -5.91 47.41 5.81
CA SER A 522 -5.18 46.25 6.32
C SER A 522 -5.96 45.52 7.42
N MET A 523 -6.80 46.25 8.17
CA MET A 523 -7.64 45.70 9.24
C MET A 523 -8.94 45.07 8.73
N LEU A 524 -9.17 45.07 7.41
CA LEU A 524 -10.38 44.49 6.84
C LEU A 524 -10.35 42.96 6.90
N PRO A 525 -11.45 42.33 7.33
CA PRO A 525 -11.57 40.87 7.37
C PRO A 525 -11.67 40.25 5.97
N VAL A 526 -11.90 41.05 4.92
CA VAL A 526 -12.02 40.57 3.53
C VAL A 526 -10.83 41.11 2.73
N PRO A 527 -10.09 40.27 1.99
CA PRO A 527 -9.00 40.74 1.15
C PRO A 527 -9.56 41.54 -0.03
N ASN A 528 -8.78 42.51 -0.52
CA ASN A 528 -9.09 43.18 -1.77
C ASN A 528 -8.78 42.22 -2.92
N SER A 529 -9.81 41.54 -3.44
CA SER A 529 -9.70 40.56 -4.52
C SER A 529 -9.40 41.27 -5.85
N LYS A 530 -8.12 41.58 -6.10
CA LYS A 530 -7.66 42.08 -7.40
C LYS A 530 -7.22 40.91 -8.27
N PHE A 531 -7.76 40.82 -9.49
CA PHE A 531 -7.31 39.80 -10.43
C PHE A 531 -5.85 40.06 -10.85
N PRO A 532 -4.91 39.13 -10.59
CA PRO A 532 -3.47 39.38 -10.76
C PRO A 532 -3.03 39.49 -12.23
N TYR A 533 -3.83 38.98 -13.18
CA TYR A 533 -3.47 38.90 -14.60
C TYR A 533 -4.20 39.92 -15.48
N ARG A 534 -4.64 41.06 -14.92
CA ARG A 534 -5.28 42.15 -15.69
C ARG A 534 -4.41 42.66 -16.86
N GLY A 535 -3.08 42.62 -16.74
CA GLY A 535 -2.17 43.01 -17.81
C GLY A 535 -2.32 42.18 -19.09
N PHE A 536 -2.54 40.86 -18.96
CA PHE A 536 -2.76 39.97 -20.10
C PHE A 536 -4.06 40.30 -20.84
N PHE A 537 -5.11 40.69 -20.12
CA PHE A 537 -6.36 41.17 -20.73
C PHE A 537 -6.11 42.43 -21.56
N PHE A 538 -5.40 43.42 -21.02
CA PHE A 538 -5.11 44.66 -21.76
C PHE A 538 -4.26 44.39 -23.00
N HIS A 539 -3.28 43.49 -22.91
CA HIS A 539 -2.48 43.08 -24.05
C HIS A 539 -3.33 42.46 -25.16
N LEU A 540 -4.18 41.48 -24.83
CA LEU A 540 -5.07 40.83 -25.79
C LEU A 540 -6.06 41.81 -26.43
N SER A 541 -6.60 42.74 -25.64
CA SER A 541 -7.49 43.79 -26.14
C SER A 541 -6.78 44.78 -27.08
N ALA A 542 -5.51 45.08 -26.83
CA ALA A 542 -4.71 45.94 -27.71
C ALA A 542 -4.42 45.25 -29.04
N GLN A 543 -4.03 43.96 -29.02
CA GLN A 543 -3.77 43.18 -30.24
C GLN A 543 -4.99 43.13 -31.18
N LEU A 544 -6.19 42.88 -30.63
CA LEU A 544 -7.41 42.82 -31.45
C LEU A 544 -7.87 44.19 -31.97
N SER A 545 -7.50 45.28 -31.29
CA SER A 545 -7.81 46.64 -31.76
C SER A 545 -7.03 46.96 -33.03
N GLN A 546 -5.80 46.47 -33.18
CA GLN A 546 -4.93 46.69 -34.35
C GLN A 546 -5.45 46.02 -35.63
N LEU A 547 -6.20 44.92 -35.51
CA LEU A 547 -6.85 44.25 -36.66
C LEU A 547 -8.09 44.99 -37.18
N SER A 548 -8.63 45.94 -36.43
CA SER A 548 -9.79 46.76 -36.84
C SER A 548 -9.42 47.98 -37.68
N THR A 549 -8.13 48.30 -37.72
CA THR A 549 -7.59 49.50 -38.41
C THR A 549 -7.03 49.18 -39.80
N VAL A 550 -7.24 47.96 -40.31
CA VAL A 550 -6.81 47.49 -41.63
C VAL A 550 -8.03 47.26 -42.52
#